data_AF-A0A7K3XYM1-F1
#
_entry.id   AF-A0A7K3XYM1-F1
#
_cell.length_a   1.000
_cell.length_b   1.000
_cell.length_c   1.000
_cell.angle_alpha   90.00
_cell.angle_beta   90.00
_cell.angle_gamma   90.00
#
_symmetry.space_group_name_H-M   'P 1'
#
loop_
_entity.id
_entity.type
_entity.pdbx_description
1 polymer ?
#
loop_
_entity_poly.entity_id
_entity_poly.type
_entity_poly.pdbx_seq_one_letter_code
_entity_poly.pdbx_strand_id
1 'polypeptide(L)'
;MPTGAAHVKRHTKGTSNEISLSVLDAAKNAVRPGRHKDDPKVGTVSLFTVPGFRKKPKGAPKKDESLLYDTGIGRRKRARGTWKSRPAHAGDAAAPAERGGALRWLASFGAVAFVVAASIGLVALGASFVSKDVSHQSYQSDRLDAAIAGLQETDEVFEALDVLVNDPFGSHPEEEELVYARRSAVGDSLAEADAAAREASENLRDNREKEVAANAVATAASRTNLWNVGLSVVDEARAARAARECVEEGWQAVLDADMHLKKAASLVSDTTDENIRRANEETNAASASLQQAVSLFMEAQNAYPSYDVALFLDYLQKRIESCGYALASNQALLDRDKETAQVQNDAYNQADQEAVELAEGLPNNPVASVKDVFAASVADKMKDYETARSQTGNADAFIRDYLGEQGK
;
A
#
# COMPACT_ATOMS: atom_id res chain seq x y z
N MET A 1 -6.11 -44.90 76.70
CA MET A 1 -4.99 -43.97 76.98
C MET A 1 -3.70 -44.76 76.79
N PRO A 2 -2.68 -44.25 76.08
CA PRO A 2 -2.45 -42.86 75.72
C PRO A 2 -2.95 -42.46 74.32
N THR A 3 -3.05 -41.15 74.11
CA THR A 3 -3.37 -40.48 72.83
C THR A 3 -2.08 -40.14 72.08
N GLY A 4 -2.03 -40.43 70.77
CA GLY A 4 -0.92 -40.05 69.90
C GLY A 4 -1.43 -39.27 68.68
N ALA A 5 -1.45 -37.94 68.76
CA ALA A 5 -1.79 -37.08 67.62
C ALA A 5 -0.51 -36.75 66.82
N ALA A 6 -0.55 -36.97 65.50
CA ALA A 6 0.55 -36.62 64.60
C ALA A 6 0.02 -36.00 63.30
N HIS A 7 -0.22 -34.68 63.38
CA HIS A 7 0.17 -33.68 62.38
C HIS A 7 0.24 -34.10 60.89
N VAL A 8 -0.83 -33.82 60.15
CA VAL A 8 -0.73 -33.58 58.70
C VAL A 8 -0.01 -32.25 58.47
N LYS A 9 1.13 -32.26 57.76
CA LYS A 9 1.86 -31.04 57.41
C LYS A 9 1.09 -30.23 56.36
N ARG A 10 0.36 -29.21 56.80
CA ARG A 10 -0.02 -28.08 55.95
C ARG A 10 1.24 -27.26 55.61
N HIS A 11 1.94 -27.54 54.51
CA HIS A 11 2.84 -26.57 53.85
C HIS A 11 3.24 -27.02 52.43
N THR A 12 2.45 -26.61 51.44
CA THR A 12 2.90 -26.36 50.06
C THR A 12 2.77 -24.86 49.79
N LYS A 13 3.67 -24.07 50.40
CA LYS A 13 3.92 -22.68 49.99
C LYS A 13 5.22 -22.67 49.19
N GLY A 14 5.09 -22.76 47.88
CA GLY A 14 6.15 -22.57 46.89
C GLY A 14 5.48 -22.03 45.62
N THR A 15 5.72 -20.76 45.31
CA THR A 15 4.91 -19.98 44.37
C THR A 15 5.50 -19.96 42.97
N SER A 16 5.42 -21.08 42.24
CA SER A 16 5.70 -21.07 40.78
C SER A 16 4.75 -20.12 40.01
N ASN A 17 3.55 -19.88 40.56
CA ASN A 17 2.56 -18.97 39.97
C ASN A 17 3.02 -17.49 39.85
N GLU A 18 3.92 -16.99 40.70
CA GLU A 18 4.18 -15.53 40.76
C GLU A 18 5.06 -15.00 39.60
N ILE A 19 5.88 -15.86 38.98
CA ILE A 19 6.74 -15.45 37.85
C ILE A 19 5.92 -15.41 36.55
N SER A 20 5.15 -16.46 36.27
CA SER A 20 4.23 -16.53 35.12
C SER A 20 3.16 -15.44 35.17
N LEU A 21 2.68 -15.08 36.36
CA LEU A 21 1.73 -13.97 36.53
C LEU A 21 2.29 -12.60 36.11
N SER A 22 3.59 -12.33 36.29
CA SER A 22 4.19 -11.04 35.94
C SER A 22 4.20 -10.78 34.44
N VAL A 23 4.47 -11.81 33.62
CA VAL A 23 4.45 -11.72 32.16
C VAL A 23 3.01 -11.57 31.65
N LEU A 24 2.06 -12.32 32.24
CA LEU A 24 0.65 -12.30 31.83
C LEU A 24 -0.10 -11.01 32.25
N ASP A 25 0.14 -10.46 33.45
CA ASP A 25 -0.43 -9.16 33.83
C ASP A 25 0.20 -8.00 33.02
N ALA A 26 1.45 -8.12 32.56
CA ALA A 26 2.05 -7.16 31.62
C ALA A 26 1.33 -7.19 30.26
N ALA A 27 1.10 -8.38 29.69
CA ALA A 27 0.35 -8.54 28.43
C ALA A 27 -1.10 -8.02 28.56
N LYS A 28 -1.80 -8.36 29.64
CA LYS A 28 -3.17 -7.91 29.94
C LYS A 28 -3.29 -6.38 30.12
N ASN A 29 -2.25 -5.71 30.62
CA ASN A 29 -2.19 -4.26 30.68
C ASN A 29 -1.86 -3.62 29.31
N ALA A 30 -1.16 -4.32 28.41
CA ALA A 30 -0.89 -3.86 27.05
C ALA A 30 -2.11 -3.99 26.11
N VAL A 31 -2.94 -5.01 26.29
CA VAL A 31 -4.14 -5.27 25.47
C VAL A 31 -5.33 -4.33 25.80
N ARG A 32 -5.29 -3.59 26.92
CA ARG A 32 -6.37 -2.68 27.33
C ARG A 32 -6.08 -1.21 26.99
N PRO A 33 -6.75 -0.59 26.00
CA PRO A 33 -6.64 0.85 25.79
C PRO A 33 -7.37 1.63 26.88
N GLY A 34 -6.60 2.22 27.80
CA GLY A 34 -7.00 3.40 28.57
C GLY A 34 -7.65 3.20 29.94
N ARG A 35 -6.83 3.36 31.00
CA ARG A 35 -7.13 4.29 32.10
C ARG A 35 -5.87 4.60 32.92
N HIS A 36 -5.52 5.88 33.01
CA HIS A 36 -4.35 6.38 33.75
C HIS A 36 -4.53 6.27 35.27
N LYS A 37 -3.46 5.92 35.99
CA LYS A 37 -3.13 6.49 37.31
C LYS A 37 -1.64 6.32 37.63
N ASP A 38 -1.08 7.37 38.22
CA ASP A 38 0.33 7.56 38.59
C ASP A 38 0.70 6.65 39.79
N ASP A 39 1.93 6.32 40.18
CA ASP A 39 3.33 6.78 39.93
C ASP A 39 4.25 5.60 40.47
N PRO A 40 5.61 5.65 40.63
CA PRO A 40 6.59 6.74 40.42
C PRO A 40 7.84 6.37 39.57
N LYS A 41 8.70 7.37 39.38
CA LYS A 41 9.93 7.34 38.55
C LYS A 41 11.17 6.76 39.26
N VAL A 42 11.99 6.06 38.47
CA VAL A 42 13.45 5.84 38.64
C VAL A 42 14.05 5.90 37.22
N GLY A 43 15.19 6.51 36.89
CA GLY A 43 16.17 7.27 37.68
C GLY A 43 17.55 7.18 37.01
N THR A 44 18.00 8.28 36.37
CA THR A 44 19.32 8.48 35.68
C THR A 44 19.57 7.59 34.43
N VAL A 45 20.38 7.97 33.42
CA VAL A 45 21.48 8.96 33.29
C VAL A 45 21.35 9.78 31.98
N SER A 46 21.70 11.07 32.02
CA SER A 46 21.84 11.92 30.82
C SER A 46 23.26 11.86 30.22
N LEU A 47 23.39 11.85 28.89
CA LEU A 47 24.65 12.11 28.19
C LEU A 47 24.43 13.06 27.00
N PHE A 48 25.30 14.07 26.91
CA PHE A 48 25.48 15.09 25.87
C PHE A 48 24.47 16.27 25.80
N THR A 49 24.93 17.40 26.35
CA THR A 49 24.40 18.76 26.14
C THR A 49 25.55 19.71 25.78
N VAL A 50 25.49 20.39 24.64
CA VAL A 50 26.29 21.60 24.32
C VAL A 50 25.55 22.42 23.24
N PRO A 51 25.75 23.76 23.12
CA PRO A 51 24.61 24.65 23.32
C PRO A 51 24.32 25.64 22.18
N GLY A 52 23.11 26.21 22.25
CA GLY A 52 22.48 26.95 21.16
C GLY A 52 23.05 28.32 20.79
N PHE A 53 22.39 28.92 19.79
CA PHE A 53 22.50 30.35 19.48
C PHE A 53 21.12 30.99 19.29
N ARG A 54 20.89 32.12 19.97
CA ARG A 54 19.73 33.00 19.76
C ARG A 54 19.95 33.86 18.51
N LYS A 55 18.86 34.19 17.79
CA LYS A 55 18.42 35.58 17.53
C LYS A 55 17.12 35.63 16.70
N LYS A 56 16.16 36.47 17.13
CA LYS A 56 15.23 37.19 16.25
C LYS A 56 15.85 38.57 15.93
N PRO A 57 15.41 39.24 14.85
CA PRO A 57 14.66 40.48 15.10
C PRO A 57 13.45 40.70 14.15
N LYS A 58 12.71 41.79 14.40
CA LYS A 58 11.57 42.30 13.62
C LYS A 58 12.03 43.43 12.68
N GLY A 59 11.23 43.77 11.66
CA GLY A 59 11.22 45.14 11.09
C GLY A 59 10.86 45.27 9.60
N ALA A 60 9.80 46.02 9.30
CA ALA A 60 9.52 46.68 8.01
C ALA A 60 9.71 48.22 8.22
N PRO A 61 9.42 49.17 7.28
CA PRO A 61 8.88 49.06 5.90
C PRO A 61 9.52 50.05 4.86
N LYS A 62 8.84 50.28 3.70
CA LYS A 62 8.85 51.51 2.86
C LYS A 62 10.12 51.77 1.98
N LYS A 63 10.11 52.47 0.82
CA LYS A 63 9.08 53.12 -0.05
C LYS A 63 9.72 53.45 -1.46
N ASP A 64 8.89 53.50 -2.50
CA ASP A 64 8.82 54.36 -3.73
C ASP A 64 9.98 54.92 -4.62
N GLU A 65 9.60 55.06 -5.91
CA GLU A 65 9.88 56.09 -6.94
C GLU A 65 11.28 56.35 -7.58
N SER A 66 11.40 56.03 -8.88
CA SER A 66 11.84 56.96 -9.96
C SER A 66 11.39 56.37 -11.33
N LEU A 67 10.62 57.02 -12.22
CA LEU A 67 10.92 58.21 -13.07
C LEU A 67 11.87 57.83 -14.26
N LEU A 68 11.62 58.08 -15.56
CA LEU A 68 10.65 58.94 -16.30
C LEU A 68 10.40 58.49 -17.77
N TYR A 69 9.27 58.98 -18.36
CA TYR A 69 9.06 59.42 -19.77
C TYR A 69 9.26 58.44 -20.97
N ASP A 70 8.59 58.57 -22.13
CA ASP A 70 7.58 59.55 -22.60
C ASP A 70 6.57 58.91 -23.61
N THR A 71 5.53 59.70 -23.94
CA THR A 71 4.58 59.70 -25.08
C THR A 71 5.01 59.05 -26.42
N GLY A 72 4.10 58.65 -27.32
CA GLY A 72 2.64 58.84 -27.30
C GLY A 72 1.88 58.31 -28.54
N ILE A 73 0.56 58.50 -28.47
CA ILE A 73 -0.54 57.98 -29.32
C ILE A 73 -0.39 58.30 -30.83
N GLY A 74 -0.78 57.37 -31.73
CA GLY A 74 -0.94 57.67 -33.16
C GLY A 74 -1.68 56.61 -34.01
N ARG A 75 -3.02 56.66 -34.09
CA ARG A 75 -3.84 55.75 -34.93
C ARG A 75 -4.67 56.56 -35.94
N ARG A 76 -4.51 56.34 -37.27
CA ARG A 76 -5.59 56.31 -38.33
C ARG A 76 -5.14 56.57 -39.79
N LYS A 77 -5.44 55.60 -40.66
CA LYS A 77 -6.20 55.65 -41.96
C LYS A 77 -5.84 56.58 -43.16
N ARG A 78 -5.91 55.97 -44.37
CA ARG A 78 -6.26 56.50 -45.73
C ARG A 78 -5.20 57.40 -46.43
N ALA A 79 -5.11 57.53 -47.77
CA ALA A 79 -5.60 56.75 -48.93
C ALA A 79 -4.95 57.24 -50.26
N ARG A 80 -5.09 56.45 -51.35
CA ARG A 80 -5.10 56.79 -52.82
C ARG A 80 -4.26 57.96 -53.41
N GLY A 81 -3.56 57.67 -54.52
CA GLY A 81 -3.15 58.64 -55.56
C GLY A 81 -2.08 58.09 -56.53
N THR A 82 -2.42 57.36 -57.60
CA THR A 82 -2.59 57.85 -59.01
C THR A 82 -1.33 58.32 -59.76
N TRP A 83 -0.89 57.47 -60.72
CA TRP A 83 -0.40 57.78 -62.07
C TRP A 83 0.64 58.90 -62.32
N LYS A 84 1.77 58.53 -62.97
CA LYS A 84 2.31 59.26 -64.14
C LYS A 84 3.22 58.38 -65.02
N SER A 85 3.51 58.86 -66.22
CA SER A 85 3.91 58.07 -67.40
C SER A 85 5.37 58.25 -67.86
N ARG A 86 5.81 57.27 -68.68
CA ARG A 86 6.83 57.28 -69.78
C ARG A 86 7.31 58.66 -70.28
N PRO A 87 8.57 58.81 -70.78
CA PRO A 87 9.08 58.22 -72.05
C PRO A 87 10.59 57.85 -71.99
N ALA A 88 11.36 57.47 -73.02
CA ALA A 88 11.27 56.72 -74.30
C ALA A 88 12.67 56.81 -74.97
N HIS A 89 13.12 55.77 -75.67
CA HIS A 89 14.08 55.79 -76.81
C HIS A 89 13.83 54.46 -77.57
N ALA A 90 13.61 54.33 -78.89
CA ALA A 90 14.03 55.03 -80.12
C ALA A 90 15.29 54.40 -80.77
N GLY A 91 15.19 54.08 -82.08
CA GLY A 91 16.15 53.32 -82.90
C GLY A 91 15.53 51.97 -83.35
N ASP A 92 14.85 51.86 -84.50
CA ASP A 92 15.33 51.88 -85.91
C ASP A 92 16.10 50.60 -86.31
N ALA A 93 15.88 49.94 -87.47
CA ALA A 93 14.85 50.07 -88.52
C ALA A 93 14.84 48.82 -89.45
N ALA A 94 14.02 48.88 -90.52
CA ALA A 94 14.03 48.07 -91.76
C ALA A 94 13.13 46.80 -91.85
N ALA A 95 12.10 46.93 -92.69
CA ALA A 95 11.36 45.88 -93.40
C ALA A 95 12.05 45.61 -94.78
N PRO A 96 11.54 44.81 -95.76
CA PRO A 96 10.23 44.16 -95.93
C PRO A 96 10.36 42.60 -96.09
N ALA A 97 9.43 41.78 -96.58
CA ALA A 97 8.21 42.03 -97.37
C ALA A 97 7.07 40.99 -97.21
N GLU A 98 6.09 41.11 -98.10
CA GLU A 98 4.77 40.47 -98.18
C GLU A 98 4.73 38.96 -98.49
N ARG A 99 3.76 38.24 -97.90
CA ARG A 99 2.56 37.72 -98.60
C ARG A 99 1.56 37.09 -97.61
N GLY A 100 0.26 37.23 -97.89
CA GLY A 100 -0.81 36.78 -96.99
C GLY A 100 -1.25 35.32 -97.19
N GLY A 101 -2.04 34.81 -96.23
CA GLY A 101 -2.65 33.48 -96.29
C GLY A 101 -2.93 32.91 -94.90
N ALA A 102 -4.19 32.84 -94.49
CA ALA A 102 -4.58 32.39 -93.16
C ALA A 102 -4.50 30.86 -93.02
N LEU A 103 -3.87 30.36 -91.93
CA LEU A 103 -4.30 29.21 -91.10
C LEU A 103 -3.27 28.91 -89.98
N ARG A 104 -3.35 29.63 -88.84
CA ARG A 104 -2.55 29.30 -87.62
C ARG A 104 -3.33 29.54 -86.33
N TRP A 105 -4.46 28.86 -86.17
CA TRP A 105 -5.19 28.78 -84.91
C TRP A 105 -5.54 27.31 -84.62
N LEU A 106 -4.74 26.66 -83.76
CA LEU A 106 -5.08 25.44 -82.98
C LEU A 106 -3.88 24.84 -82.20
N ALA A 107 -2.62 25.17 -82.55
CA ALA A 107 -1.43 24.54 -81.95
C ALA A 107 -0.92 25.13 -80.62
N SER A 108 -1.66 26.06 -79.97
CA SER A 108 -1.19 26.79 -78.79
C SER A 108 -2.01 26.59 -77.50
N PHE A 109 -3.04 25.75 -77.52
CA PHE A 109 -3.89 25.50 -76.34
C PHE A 109 -3.66 24.13 -75.67
N GLY A 110 -3.20 23.12 -76.41
CA GLY A 110 -2.99 21.76 -75.85
C GLY A 110 -1.92 21.70 -74.75
N ALA A 111 -0.77 22.35 -74.97
CA ALA A 111 0.36 22.30 -74.03
C ALA A 111 0.04 22.99 -72.68
N VAL A 112 -0.67 24.12 -72.70
CA VAL A 112 -1.03 24.85 -71.47
C VAL A 112 -2.10 24.08 -70.68
N ALA A 113 -3.11 23.52 -71.36
CA ALA A 113 -4.13 22.70 -70.71
C ALA A 113 -3.54 21.45 -70.03
N PHE A 114 -2.57 20.78 -70.65
CA PHE A 114 -1.94 19.59 -70.09
C PHE A 114 -1.11 19.90 -68.83
N VAL A 115 -0.36 21.02 -68.81
CA VAL A 115 0.42 21.45 -67.63
C VAL A 115 -0.49 21.85 -66.46
N VAL A 116 -1.61 22.53 -66.73
CA VAL A 116 -2.58 22.90 -65.70
C VAL A 116 -3.30 21.67 -65.14
N ALA A 117 -3.69 20.71 -65.98
CA ALA A 117 -4.30 19.46 -65.52
C ALA A 117 -3.33 18.60 -64.68
N ALA A 118 -2.07 18.48 -65.11
CA ALA A 118 -1.05 17.72 -64.39
C ALA A 118 -0.69 18.36 -63.03
N SER A 119 -0.64 19.70 -62.94
CA SER A 119 -0.37 20.40 -61.67
C SER A 119 -1.57 20.36 -60.71
N ILE A 120 -2.81 20.44 -61.21
CA ILE A 120 -4.01 20.19 -60.38
C ILE A 120 -4.04 18.73 -59.88
N GLY A 121 -3.64 17.76 -60.71
CA GLY A 121 -3.51 16.36 -60.29
C GLY A 121 -2.45 16.14 -59.21
N LEU A 122 -1.28 16.78 -59.32
CA LEU A 122 -0.22 16.75 -58.30
C LEU A 122 -0.64 17.46 -57.00
N VAL A 123 -1.36 18.58 -57.08
CA VAL A 123 -1.90 19.27 -55.91
C VAL A 123 -3.05 18.47 -55.28
N ALA A 124 -3.87 17.76 -56.05
CA ALA A 124 -4.94 16.91 -55.52
C ALA A 124 -4.42 15.61 -54.91
N LEU A 125 -3.40 14.97 -55.50
CA LEU A 125 -2.70 13.82 -54.91
C LEU A 125 -1.90 14.24 -53.68
N GLY A 126 -1.20 15.38 -53.76
CA GLY A 126 -0.51 16.00 -52.62
C GLY A 126 -1.48 16.35 -51.49
N ALA A 127 -2.64 16.95 -51.78
CA ALA A 127 -3.67 17.23 -50.79
C ALA A 127 -4.32 15.96 -50.23
N SER A 128 -4.58 14.93 -51.05
CA SER A 128 -5.13 13.67 -50.55
C SER A 128 -4.13 12.90 -49.69
N PHE A 129 -2.84 12.95 -50.03
CA PHE A 129 -1.77 12.39 -49.21
C PHE A 129 -1.61 13.21 -47.93
N VAL A 130 -1.45 14.54 -48.01
CA VAL A 130 -1.34 15.43 -46.84
C VAL A 130 -2.57 15.34 -45.93
N SER A 131 -3.80 15.27 -46.45
CA SER A 131 -4.99 15.09 -45.60
C SER A 131 -5.00 13.73 -44.90
N LYS A 132 -4.55 12.65 -45.56
CA LYS A 132 -4.43 11.31 -44.95
C LYS A 132 -3.27 11.24 -43.94
N ASP A 133 -2.15 11.86 -44.26
CA ASP A 133 -0.92 11.92 -43.46
C ASP A 133 -1.11 12.81 -42.22
N VAL A 134 -1.80 13.95 -42.37
CA VAL A 134 -2.26 14.80 -41.25
C VAL A 134 -3.28 14.05 -40.39
N SER A 135 -4.27 13.35 -40.97
CA SER A 135 -5.20 12.54 -40.17
C SER A 135 -4.54 11.33 -39.49
N HIS A 136 -3.44 10.83 -40.06
CA HIS A 136 -2.66 9.74 -39.46
C HIS A 136 -1.77 10.25 -38.32
N GLN A 137 -1.13 11.42 -38.48
CA GLN A 137 -0.36 12.03 -37.40
C GLN A 137 -1.28 12.50 -36.27
N SER A 138 -2.41 13.14 -36.56
CA SER A 138 -3.37 13.52 -35.51
C SER A 138 -3.87 12.29 -34.74
N TYR A 139 -4.18 11.19 -35.42
CA TYR A 139 -4.56 9.93 -34.77
C TYR A 139 -3.48 9.36 -33.84
N GLN A 140 -2.19 9.54 -34.17
CA GLN A 140 -1.09 9.07 -33.31
C GLN A 140 -0.83 10.02 -32.13
N SER A 141 -1.03 11.34 -32.30
CA SER A 141 -1.05 12.30 -31.17
C SER A 141 -2.26 12.04 -30.24
N ASP A 142 -3.46 11.81 -30.79
CA ASP A 142 -4.67 11.42 -30.03
C ASP A 142 -4.43 10.16 -29.18
N ARG A 143 -3.63 9.20 -29.68
CA ARG A 143 -3.25 7.99 -28.96
C ARG A 143 -2.19 8.23 -27.89
N LEU A 144 -1.27 9.15 -28.10
CA LEU A 144 -0.32 9.57 -27.07
C LEU A 144 -1.06 10.26 -25.91
N ASP A 145 -2.01 11.13 -26.23
CA ASP A 145 -2.88 11.78 -25.24
C ASP A 145 -3.74 10.75 -24.49
N ALA A 146 -4.29 9.75 -25.18
CA ALA A 146 -5.02 8.64 -24.55
C ALA A 146 -4.13 7.79 -23.64
N ALA A 147 -2.88 7.52 -24.03
CA ALA A 147 -1.91 6.82 -23.18
C ALA A 147 -1.60 7.61 -21.90
N ILE A 148 -1.36 8.92 -22.03
CA ILE A 148 -1.10 9.81 -20.88
C ILE A 148 -2.33 9.91 -19.97
N ALA A 149 -3.54 10.00 -20.53
CA ALA A 149 -4.78 10.02 -19.76
C ALA A 149 -5.02 8.69 -19.01
N GLY A 150 -4.74 7.54 -19.64
CA GLY A 150 -4.82 6.23 -18.98
C GLY A 150 -3.84 6.11 -17.80
N LEU A 151 -2.62 6.64 -17.93
CA LEU A 151 -1.69 6.74 -16.80
C LEU A 151 -2.30 7.61 -15.68
N GLN A 152 -2.81 8.81 -16.00
CA GLN A 152 -3.40 9.72 -15.01
C GLN A 152 -4.62 9.14 -14.28
N GLU A 153 -5.45 8.31 -14.93
CA GLU A 153 -6.57 7.62 -14.26
C GLU A 153 -6.11 6.70 -13.12
N THR A 154 -4.86 6.21 -13.17
CA THR A 154 -4.32 5.36 -12.10
C THR A 154 -3.82 6.12 -10.86
N ASP A 155 -3.62 7.44 -10.94
CA ASP A 155 -2.96 8.26 -9.90
C ASP A 155 -3.62 8.10 -8.52
N GLU A 156 -4.95 8.19 -8.45
CA GLU A 156 -5.74 8.06 -7.21
C GLU A 156 -5.52 6.70 -6.53
N VAL A 157 -5.42 5.62 -7.33
CA VAL A 157 -5.23 4.26 -6.82
C VAL A 157 -3.78 4.03 -6.37
N PHE A 158 -2.80 4.70 -6.98
CA PHE A 158 -1.41 4.70 -6.52
C PHE A 158 -1.21 5.49 -5.22
N GLU A 159 -1.95 6.58 -5.00
CA GLU A 159 -1.96 7.31 -3.73
C GLU A 159 -2.52 6.43 -2.60
N ALA A 160 -3.67 5.78 -2.82
CA ALA A 160 -4.24 4.81 -1.88
C ALA A 160 -3.30 3.62 -1.63
N LEU A 161 -2.64 3.09 -2.67
CA LEU A 161 -1.65 2.02 -2.52
C LEU A 161 -0.48 2.43 -1.61
N ASP A 162 0.04 3.66 -1.73
CA ASP A 162 1.12 4.15 -0.89
C ASP A 162 0.69 4.28 0.58
N VAL A 163 -0.56 4.68 0.87
CA VAL A 163 -1.10 4.67 2.25
C VAL A 163 -1.04 3.25 2.83
N LEU A 164 -1.56 2.26 2.10
CA LEU A 164 -1.62 0.87 2.57
C LEU A 164 -0.24 0.21 2.72
N VAL A 165 0.73 0.58 1.88
CA VAL A 165 2.10 0.04 1.97
C VAL A 165 2.88 0.67 3.14
N ASN A 166 2.68 1.96 3.44
CA ASN A 166 3.38 2.64 4.52
C ASN A 166 2.74 2.42 5.91
N ASP A 167 1.44 2.13 6.00
CA ASP A 167 0.77 1.77 7.26
C ASP A 167 -0.09 0.48 7.14
N PRO A 168 0.55 -0.69 6.93
CA PRO A 168 -0.12 -1.97 6.63
C PRO A 168 -0.97 -2.54 7.77
N PHE A 169 -0.89 -1.98 8.98
CA PHE A 169 -1.72 -2.33 10.14
C PHE A 169 -2.63 -1.18 10.60
N GLY A 170 -2.71 -0.11 9.82
CA GLY A 170 -3.64 1.00 10.03
C GLY A 170 -5.08 0.64 9.69
N SER A 171 -5.95 1.64 9.82
CA SER A 171 -7.39 1.53 9.51
C SER A 171 -7.71 2.41 8.30
N HIS A 172 -7.55 1.84 7.11
CA HIS A 172 -7.61 2.53 5.82
C HIS A 172 -8.69 1.90 4.90
N PRO A 173 -9.97 1.88 5.33
CA PRO A 173 -11.01 1.12 4.64
C PRO A 173 -11.37 1.69 3.25
N GLU A 174 -11.26 3.01 3.07
CA GLU A 174 -11.56 3.69 1.79
C GLU A 174 -10.47 3.36 0.76
N GLU A 175 -9.20 3.39 1.18
CA GLU A 175 -8.03 3.05 0.38
C GLU A 175 -8.02 1.56 0.03
N GLU A 176 -8.35 0.67 0.97
CA GLU A 176 -8.51 -0.76 0.70
C GLU A 176 -9.63 -1.02 -0.30
N GLU A 177 -10.82 -0.45 -0.11
CA GLU A 177 -11.93 -0.61 -1.06
C GLU A 177 -11.52 -0.14 -2.46
N LEU A 178 -10.89 1.03 -2.57
CA LEU A 178 -10.42 1.56 -3.86
C LEU A 178 -9.39 0.65 -4.54
N VAL A 179 -8.33 0.25 -3.83
CA VAL A 179 -7.26 -0.60 -4.37
C VAL A 179 -7.78 -1.96 -4.81
N TYR A 180 -8.66 -2.61 -4.03
CA TYR A 180 -9.22 -3.91 -4.42
C TYR A 180 -10.29 -3.78 -5.51
N ALA A 181 -11.17 -2.77 -5.47
CA ALA A 181 -12.21 -2.57 -6.49
C ALA A 181 -11.63 -2.20 -7.87
N ARG A 182 -10.53 -1.44 -7.90
CA ARG A 182 -9.83 -1.06 -9.14
C ARG A 182 -8.74 -2.05 -9.58
N ARG A 183 -8.54 -3.16 -8.86
CA ARG A 183 -7.37 -4.04 -9.05
C ARG A 183 -7.14 -4.56 -10.47
N SER A 184 -8.20 -4.96 -11.17
CA SER A 184 -8.11 -5.33 -12.60
C SER A 184 -7.89 -4.10 -13.47
N ALA A 185 -8.73 -3.08 -13.30
CA ALA A 185 -8.75 -1.88 -14.14
C ALA A 185 -7.42 -1.12 -14.16
N VAL A 186 -6.66 -1.10 -13.06
CA VAL A 186 -5.30 -0.53 -13.06
C VAL A 186 -4.34 -1.35 -13.93
N GLY A 187 -4.37 -2.68 -13.84
CA GLY A 187 -3.56 -3.55 -14.69
C GLY A 187 -3.93 -3.42 -16.17
N ASP A 188 -5.23 -3.38 -16.47
CA ASP A 188 -5.76 -3.22 -17.82
C ASP A 188 -5.37 -1.83 -18.40
N SER A 189 -5.58 -0.74 -17.65
CA SER A 189 -5.23 0.63 -18.06
C SER A 189 -3.73 0.81 -18.29
N LEU A 190 -2.87 0.28 -17.41
CA LEU A 190 -1.41 0.35 -17.61
C LEU A 190 -0.94 -0.43 -18.85
N ALA A 191 -1.58 -1.57 -19.16
CA ALA A 191 -1.29 -2.34 -20.37
C ALA A 191 -1.79 -1.65 -21.64
N GLU A 192 -2.97 -1.03 -21.61
CA GLU A 192 -3.50 -0.23 -22.72
C GLU A 192 -2.65 1.03 -22.96
N ALA A 193 -2.20 1.70 -21.90
CA ALA A 193 -1.30 2.86 -21.98
C ALA A 193 0.08 2.49 -22.56
N ASP A 194 0.69 1.38 -22.12
CA ASP A 194 1.94 0.86 -22.71
C ASP A 194 1.77 0.55 -24.20
N ALA A 195 0.70 -0.15 -24.59
CA ALA A 195 0.42 -0.48 -25.98
C ALA A 195 0.17 0.77 -26.85
N ALA A 196 -0.59 1.75 -26.33
CA ALA A 196 -0.85 3.01 -27.00
C ALA A 196 0.42 3.85 -27.18
N ALA A 197 1.25 3.96 -26.13
CA ALA A 197 2.51 4.68 -26.16
C ALA A 197 3.55 4.04 -27.10
N ARG A 198 3.65 2.70 -27.15
CA ARG A 198 4.52 2.00 -28.11
C ARG A 198 4.11 2.28 -29.56
N GLU A 199 2.82 2.12 -29.90
CA GLU A 199 2.36 2.34 -31.26
C GLU A 199 2.53 3.81 -31.68
N ALA A 200 2.28 4.77 -30.77
CA ALA A 200 2.57 6.18 -31.01
C ALA A 200 4.07 6.40 -31.26
N SER A 201 4.97 5.86 -30.42
CA SER A 201 6.43 6.01 -30.58
C SER A 201 6.95 5.51 -31.93
N GLU A 202 6.37 4.44 -32.47
CA GLU A 202 6.70 3.91 -33.80
C GLU A 202 6.21 4.83 -34.94
N ASN A 203 4.97 5.32 -34.83
CA ASN A 203 4.23 5.92 -35.95
C ASN A 203 4.18 7.46 -35.99
N LEU A 204 4.53 8.14 -34.89
CA LEU A 204 4.71 9.58 -34.84
C LEU A 204 5.84 10.02 -35.79
N ARG A 205 5.90 11.33 -36.09
CA ARG A 205 6.99 11.94 -36.88
C ARG A 205 7.75 13.02 -36.12
N ASP A 206 7.10 13.73 -35.21
CA ASP A 206 7.77 14.72 -34.41
C ASP A 206 8.70 14.03 -33.39
N ASN A 207 9.94 14.51 -33.30
CA ASN A 207 10.95 13.89 -32.45
C ASN A 207 10.66 14.09 -30.95
N ARG A 208 10.00 15.19 -30.58
CA ARG A 208 9.61 15.47 -29.19
C ARG A 208 8.40 14.64 -28.80
N GLU A 209 7.37 14.52 -29.66
CA GLU A 209 6.25 13.60 -29.39
C GLU A 209 6.73 12.13 -29.29
N LYS A 210 7.72 11.71 -30.10
CA LYS A 210 8.36 10.39 -29.95
C LYS A 210 9.08 10.21 -28.63
N GLU A 211 9.81 11.22 -28.17
CA GLU A 211 10.48 11.18 -26.87
C GLU A 211 9.45 11.06 -25.74
N VAL A 212 8.33 11.77 -25.82
CA VAL A 212 7.21 11.65 -24.87
C VAL A 212 6.58 10.27 -24.92
N ALA A 213 6.33 9.71 -26.10
CA ALA A 213 5.80 8.36 -26.25
C ALA A 213 6.75 7.30 -25.66
N ALA A 214 8.06 7.42 -25.90
CA ALA A 214 9.06 6.54 -25.30
C ALA A 214 9.14 6.67 -23.77
N ASN A 215 8.99 7.87 -23.22
CA ASN A 215 8.91 8.09 -21.76
C ASN A 215 7.58 7.57 -21.19
N ALA A 216 6.46 7.65 -21.92
CA ALA A 216 5.18 7.08 -21.50
C ALA A 216 5.23 5.54 -21.43
N VAL A 217 5.95 4.87 -22.34
CA VAL A 217 6.27 3.43 -22.25
C VAL A 217 7.08 3.12 -20.98
N ALA A 218 8.12 3.91 -20.69
CA ALA A 218 8.92 3.73 -19.48
C ALA A 218 8.09 3.95 -18.19
N THR A 219 7.18 4.94 -18.21
CA THR A 219 6.26 5.26 -17.11
C THR A 219 5.24 4.15 -16.88
N ALA A 220 4.62 3.63 -17.94
CA ALA A 220 3.69 2.50 -17.86
C ALA A 220 4.37 1.26 -17.26
N ALA A 221 5.59 0.96 -17.71
CA ALA A 221 6.38 -0.16 -17.20
C ALA A 221 6.80 0.02 -15.73
N SER A 222 7.23 1.23 -15.32
CA SER A 222 7.60 1.50 -13.92
C SER A 222 6.39 1.46 -12.98
N ARG A 223 5.25 2.03 -13.41
CA ARG A 223 3.97 1.96 -12.69
C ARG A 223 3.49 0.51 -12.55
N THR A 224 3.59 -0.30 -13.61
CA THR A 224 3.26 -1.74 -13.53
C THR A 224 4.14 -2.46 -12.50
N ASN A 225 5.43 -2.16 -12.43
CA ASN A 225 6.32 -2.72 -11.42
C ASN A 225 5.93 -2.27 -10.00
N LEU A 226 5.73 -0.97 -9.80
CA LEU A 226 5.31 -0.38 -8.52
C LEU A 226 3.98 -0.97 -8.02
N TRP A 227 3.01 -1.14 -8.93
CA TRP A 227 1.72 -1.75 -8.68
C TRP A 227 1.85 -3.19 -8.18
N ASN A 228 2.63 -4.01 -8.89
CA ASN A 228 2.82 -5.42 -8.55
C ASN A 228 3.55 -5.62 -7.21
N VAL A 229 4.60 -4.85 -6.96
CA VAL A 229 5.33 -4.94 -5.68
C VAL A 229 4.49 -4.41 -4.53
N GLY A 230 3.82 -3.27 -4.69
CA GLY A 230 2.93 -2.70 -3.67
C GLY A 230 1.77 -3.62 -3.32
N LEU A 231 1.07 -4.18 -4.33
CA LEU A 231 0.03 -5.19 -4.09
C LEU A 231 0.58 -6.41 -3.33
N SER A 232 1.80 -6.86 -3.61
CA SER A 232 2.40 -7.99 -2.89
C SER A 232 2.66 -7.70 -1.41
N VAL A 233 2.89 -6.44 -1.04
CA VAL A 233 2.97 -6.00 0.37
C VAL A 233 1.57 -5.90 0.99
N VAL A 234 0.59 -5.33 0.27
CA VAL A 234 -0.79 -5.14 0.77
C VAL A 234 -1.54 -6.47 0.93
N ASP A 235 -1.37 -7.43 0.02
CA ASP A 235 -1.94 -8.78 0.13
C ASP A 235 -1.34 -9.52 1.34
N GLU A 236 -0.02 -9.41 1.56
CA GLU A 236 0.66 -9.98 2.73
C GLU A 236 0.19 -9.33 4.04
N ALA A 237 0.02 -8.00 4.03
CA ALA A 237 -0.47 -7.24 5.18
C ALA A 237 -1.90 -7.62 5.55
N ARG A 238 -2.75 -7.88 4.55
CA ARG A 238 -4.12 -8.38 4.77
C ARG A 238 -4.12 -9.78 5.40
N ALA A 239 -3.27 -10.69 4.91
CA ALA A 239 -3.10 -12.03 5.50
C ALA A 239 -2.62 -11.94 6.96
N ALA A 240 -1.59 -11.13 7.23
CA ALA A 240 -1.05 -10.91 8.56
C ALA A 240 -2.06 -10.21 9.50
N ARG A 241 -2.91 -9.31 9.01
CA ARG A 241 -3.99 -8.69 9.82
C ARG A 241 -5.05 -9.70 10.24
N ALA A 242 -5.52 -10.55 9.32
CA ALA A 242 -6.47 -11.60 9.64
C ALA A 242 -5.89 -12.59 10.67
N ALA A 243 -4.63 -13.02 10.49
CA ALA A 243 -3.95 -13.87 11.47
C ALA A 243 -3.79 -13.19 12.84
N ARG A 244 -3.50 -11.87 12.87
CA ARG A 244 -3.40 -11.10 14.11
C ARG A 244 -4.73 -11.04 14.87
N GLU A 245 -5.85 -10.89 14.18
CA GLU A 245 -7.20 -10.91 14.79
C GLU A 245 -7.47 -12.27 15.43
N CYS A 246 -7.22 -13.37 14.72
CA CYS A 246 -7.31 -14.72 15.28
C CYS A 246 -6.36 -14.93 16.48
N VAL A 247 -5.14 -14.40 16.47
CA VAL A 247 -4.20 -14.47 17.62
C VAL A 247 -4.66 -13.63 18.81
N GLU A 248 -5.26 -12.45 18.57
CA GLU A 248 -5.79 -11.59 19.63
C GLU A 248 -6.98 -12.25 20.34
N GLU A 249 -7.94 -12.80 19.59
CA GLU A 249 -9.05 -13.57 20.15
C GLU A 249 -8.58 -14.87 20.81
N GLY A 250 -7.65 -15.60 20.16
CA GLY A 250 -7.11 -16.85 20.67
C GLY A 250 -6.37 -16.66 22.00
N TRP A 251 -5.56 -15.60 22.11
CA TRP A 251 -4.88 -15.25 23.34
C TRP A 251 -5.84 -14.77 24.44
N GLN A 252 -6.89 -14.02 24.09
CA GLN A 252 -7.94 -13.66 25.03
C GLN A 252 -8.64 -14.90 25.60
N ALA A 253 -8.91 -15.91 24.78
CA ALA A 253 -9.47 -17.19 25.26
C ALA A 253 -8.52 -17.95 26.22
N VAL A 254 -7.19 -17.83 26.05
CA VAL A 254 -6.22 -18.34 27.05
C VAL A 254 -6.35 -17.61 28.39
N LEU A 255 -6.46 -16.27 28.36
CA LEU A 255 -6.61 -15.46 29.58
C LEU A 255 -7.94 -15.75 30.31
N ASP A 256 -9.00 -16.07 29.58
CA ASP A 256 -10.28 -16.47 30.14
C ASP A 256 -10.23 -17.89 30.76
N ALA A 257 -9.55 -18.83 30.10
CA ALA A 257 -9.27 -20.16 30.68
C ALA A 257 -8.48 -20.07 32.01
N ASP A 258 -7.48 -19.18 32.04
CA ASP A 258 -6.71 -18.85 33.23
C ASP A 258 -7.58 -18.30 34.38
N MET A 259 -8.54 -17.43 34.06
CA MET A 259 -9.50 -16.92 35.03
C MET A 259 -10.40 -18.04 35.58
N HIS A 260 -10.89 -18.92 34.72
CA HIS A 260 -11.71 -20.08 35.10
C HIS A 260 -10.95 -21.05 36.02
N LEU A 261 -9.70 -21.41 35.69
CA LEU A 261 -8.87 -22.29 36.53
C LEU A 261 -8.55 -21.67 37.90
N LYS A 262 -8.32 -20.34 37.96
CA LYS A 262 -8.14 -19.63 39.24
C LYS A 262 -9.39 -19.70 40.13
N LYS A 263 -10.60 -19.66 39.56
CA LYS A 263 -11.85 -19.89 40.29
C LYS A 263 -11.99 -21.35 40.74
N ALA A 264 -11.75 -22.31 39.85
CA ALA A 264 -11.79 -23.73 40.17
C ALA A 264 -10.88 -24.08 41.37
N ALA A 265 -9.61 -23.64 41.33
CA ALA A 265 -8.66 -23.82 42.42
C ALA A 265 -9.12 -23.19 43.75
N SER A 266 -9.79 -22.03 43.70
CA SER A 266 -10.34 -21.39 44.91
C SER A 266 -11.48 -22.19 45.55
N LEU A 267 -12.31 -22.85 44.74
CA LEU A 267 -13.45 -23.66 45.21
C LEU A 267 -12.99 -24.94 45.91
N VAL A 268 -11.97 -25.61 45.38
CA VAL A 268 -11.43 -26.87 45.94
C VAL A 268 -10.84 -26.70 47.35
N SER A 269 -10.50 -25.46 47.75
CA SER A 269 -9.98 -25.14 49.09
C SER A 269 -10.93 -25.48 50.26
N ASP A 270 -12.24 -25.56 50.00
CA ASP A 270 -13.24 -26.15 50.89
C ASP A 270 -13.89 -27.34 50.18
N THR A 271 -13.36 -28.54 50.44
CA THR A 271 -13.60 -29.76 49.67
C THR A 271 -14.98 -30.40 49.96
N THR A 272 -16.05 -29.65 49.69
CA THR A 272 -17.44 -30.13 49.70
C THR A 272 -17.84 -30.63 48.31
N ASP A 273 -18.77 -31.59 48.24
CA ASP A 273 -19.25 -32.15 46.96
C ASP A 273 -19.83 -31.06 46.03
N GLU A 274 -20.42 -30.02 46.60
CA GLU A 274 -20.92 -28.86 45.86
C GLU A 274 -19.79 -28.02 45.27
N ASN A 275 -18.78 -27.67 46.09
CA ASN A 275 -17.63 -26.90 45.60
C ASN A 275 -16.81 -27.68 44.55
N ILE A 276 -16.72 -29.02 44.67
CA ILE A 276 -16.08 -29.88 43.66
C ILE A 276 -16.86 -29.84 42.34
N ARG A 277 -18.20 -29.90 42.37
CA ARG A 277 -19.03 -29.78 41.15
C ARG A 277 -18.84 -28.42 40.48
N ARG A 278 -18.84 -27.33 41.25
CA ARG A 278 -18.61 -25.98 40.73
C ARG A 278 -17.17 -25.80 40.23
N ALA A 279 -16.20 -26.45 40.84
CA ALA A 279 -14.83 -26.52 40.31
C ALA A 279 -14.79 -27.27 38.97
N ASN A 280 -15.55 -28.36 38.80
CA ASN A 280 -15.69 -29.03 37.51
C ASN A 280 -16.36 -28.15 36.45
N GLU A 281 -17.38 -27.36 36.79
CA GLU A 281 -17.99 -26.39 35.87
C GLU A 281 -16.96 -25.37 35.37
N GLU A 282 -16.18 -24.78 36.29
CA GLU A 282 -15.11 -23.83 35.96
C GLU A 282 -13.97 -24.48 35.16
N THR A 283 -13.51 -25.69 35.51
CA THR A 283 -12.46 -26.41 34.73
C THR A 283 -12.95 -26.83 33.34
N ASN A 284 -14.23 -27.22 33.19
CA ASN A 284 -14.81 -27.49 31.87
C ASN A 284 -14.89 -26.21 31.02
N ALA A 285 -15.28 -25.07 31.61
CA ALA A 285 -15.27 -23.78 30.92
C ALA A 285 -13.84 -23.40 30.47
N ALA A 286 -12.83 -23.61 31.32
CA ALA A 286 -11.44 -23.39 30.95
C ALA A 286 -10.98 -24.28 29.78
N SER A 287 -11.31 -25.58 29.81
CA SER A 287 -10.99 -26.51 28.72
C SER A 287 -11.66 -26.10 27.41
N ALA A 288 -12.90 -25.63 27.44
CA ALA A 288 -13.60 -25.09 26.27
C ALA A 288 -12.93 -23.83 25.71
N SER A 289 -12.53 -22.88 26.56
CA SER A 289 -11.78 -21.69 26.14
C SER A 289 -10.40 -22.02 25.55
N LEU A 290 -9.69 -23.03 26.08
CA LEU A 290 -8.44 -23.51 25.48
C LEU A 290 -8.65 -24.17 24.11
N GLN A 291 -9.73 -24.94 23.93
CA GLN A 291 -10.08 -25.54 22.63
C GLN A 291 -10.50 -24.47 21.59
N GLN A 292 -11.14 -23.39 22.03
CA GLN A 292 -11.38 -22.22 21.21
C GLN A 292 -10.05 -21.55 20.81
N ALA A 293 -9.12 -21.37 21.75
CA ALA A 293 -7.79 -20.85 21.45
C ALA A 293 -7.04 -21.71 20.42
N VAL A 294 -7.05 -23.04 20.55
CA VAL A 294 -6.45 -23.97 19.57
C VAL A 294 -7.01 -23.73 18.16
N SER A 295 -8.34 -23.64 18.04
CA SER A 295 -9.01 -23.37 16.77
C SER A 295 -8.55 -22.04 16.17
N LEU A 296 -8.51 -20.98 16.97
CA LEU A 296 -8.10 -19.63 16.55
C LEU A 296 -6.62 -19.54 16.16
N PHE A 297 -5.71 -20.22 16.86
CA PHE A 297 -4.30 -20.30 16.44
C PHE A 297 -4.14 -21.10 15.12
N MET A 298 -4.93 -22.14 14.90
CA MET A 298 -4.96 -22.84 13.60
C MET A 298 -5.53 -21.97 12.48
N GLU A 299 -6.57 -21.17 12.75
CA GLU A 299 -7.09 -20.17 11.80
C GLU A 299 -6.06 -19.09 11.48
N ALA A 300 -5.30 -18.61 12.47
CA ALA A 300 -4.19 -17.68 12.26
C ALA A 300 -3.11 -18.27 11.34
N GLN A 301 -2.71 -19.51 11.58
CA GLN A 301 -1.73 -20.24 10.77
C GLN A 301 -2.21 -20.45 9.33
N ASN A 302 -3.51 -20.70 9.13
CA ASN A 302 -4.12 -20.86 7.81
C ASN A 302 -4.25 -19.52 7.07
N ALA A 303 -4.60 -18.44 7.78
CA ALA A 303 -4.68 -17.10 7.23
C ALA A 303 -3.30 -16.55 6.84
N TYR A 304 -2.26 -16.86 7.62
CA TYR A 304 -0.90 -16.41 7.36
C TYR A 304 0.14 -17.53 7.60
N PRO A 305 0.43 -18.37 6.57
CA PRO A 305 1.33 -19.52 6.69
C PRO A 305 2.75 -19.23 7.20
N SER A 306 3.23 -18.00 7.06
CA SER A 306 4.55 -17.57 7.56
C SER A 306 4.61 -17.43 9.09
N TYR A 307 3.45 -17.35 9.78
CA TYR A 307 3.37 -17.25 11.24
C TYR A 307 3.22 -18.63 11.87
N ASP A 308 4.35 -19.19 12.32
CA ASP A 308 4.40 -20.49 13.00
C ASP A 308 3.70 -20.44 14.36
N VAL A 309 2.68 -21.30 14.54
CA VAL A 309 1.91 -21.41 15.78
C VAL A 309 2.24 -22.65 16.62
N ALA A 310 3.21 -23.49 16.21
CA ALA A 310 3.45 -24.80 16.83
C ALA A 310 3.64 -24.71 18.36
N LEU A 311 4.44 -23.77 18.85
CA LEU A 311 4.68 -23.57 20.29
C LEU A 311 3.41 -23.19 21.06
N PHE A 312 2.50 -22.44 20.45
CA PHE A 312 1.19 -22.15 21.05
C PHE A 312 0.34 -23.40 21.14
N LEU A 313 0.31 -24.23 20.09
CA LEU A 313 -0.47 -25.46 20.07
C LEU A 313 0.04 -26.47 21.10
N ASP A 314 1.36 -26.65 21.22
CA ASP A 314 1.97 -27.52 22.23
C ASP A 314 1.59 -27.08 23.66
N TYR A 315 1.74 -25.78 23.95
CA TYR A 315 1.34 -25.18 25.22
C TYR A 315 -0.16 -25.39 25.53
N LEU A 316 -1.03 -25.08 24.57
CA LEU A 316 -2.48 -25.21 24.72
C LEU A 316 -2.90 -26.66 24.93
N GLN A 317 -2.32 -27.59 24.18
CA GLN A 317 -2.62 -29.02 24.30
C GLN A 317 -2.21 -29.55 25.68
N LYS A 318 -1.07 -29.09 26.22
CA LYS A 318 -0.62 -29.43 27.58
C LYS A 318 -1.51 -28.82 28.67
N ARG A 319 -2.00 -27.59 28.48
CA ARG A 319 -3.01 -26.96 29.36
C ARG A 319 -4.38 -27.67 29.31
N ILE A 320 -4.77 -28.22 28.17
CA ILE A 320 -5.99 -29.05 28.04
C ILE A 320 -5.80 -30.40 28.76
N GLU A 321 -4.61 -31.01 28.65
CA GLU A 321 -4.26 -32.24 29.37
C GLU A 321 -4.33 -32.04 30.89
N SER A 322 -3.77 -30.95 31.43
CA SER A 322 -3.89 -30.65 32.87
C SER A 322 -5.34 -30.43 33.30
N CYS A 323 -6.18 -29.75 32.50
CA CYS A 323 -7.63 -29.67 32.78
C CYS A 323 -8.29 -31.06 32.88
N GLY A 324 -7.88 -32.01 32.04
CA GLY A 324 -8.34 -33.41 32.10
C GLY A 324 -8.00 -34.09 33.43
N TYR A 325 -6.76 -33.96 33.90
CA TYR A 325 -6.33 -34.51 35.19
C TYR A 325 -7.05 -33.86 36.39
N ALA A 326 -7.30 -32.55 36.35
CA ALA A 326 -8.09 -31.86 37.38
C ALA A 326 -9.53 -32.40 37.47
N LEU A 327 -10.20 -32.62 36.33
CA LEU A 327 -11.55 -33.20 36.27
C LEU A 327 -11.57 -34.64 36.79
N ALA A 328 -10.58 -35.46 36.43
CA ALA A 328 -10.45 -36.84 36.92
C ALA A 328 -10.21 -36.90 38.43
N SER A 329 -9.37 -36.01 38.97
CA SER A 329 -9.14 -35.86 40.42
C SER A 329 -10.42 -35.48 41.16
N ASN A 330 -11.13 -34.47 40.68
CA ASN A 330 -12.40 -34.02 41.25
C ASN A 330 -13.47 -35.14 41.22
N GLN A 331 -13.56 -35.92 40.15
CA GLN A 331 -14.46 -37.06 40.06
C GLN A 331 -14.13 -38.12 41.13
N ALA A 332 -12.85 -38.48 41.28
CA ALA A 332 -12.41 -39.43 42.30
C ALA A 332 -12.71 -38.93 43.74
N LEU A 333 -12.62 -37.61 44.00
CA LEU A 333 -13.02 -37.02 45.28
C LEU A 333 -14.53 -37.14 45.58
N LEU A 334 -15.39 -37.05 44.54
CA LEU A 334 -16.83 -37.28 44.66
C LEU A 334 -17.13 -38.76 44.95
N ASP A 335 -16.42 -39.68 44.26
CA ASP A 335 -16.54 -41.12 44.45
C ASP A 335 -15.86 -41.64 45.74
N ARG A 336 -15.26 -40.73 46.52
CA ARG A 336 -14.50 -40.98 47.76
C ARG A 336 -13.21 -41.80 47.59
N ASP A 337 -12.75 -41.97 46.35
CA ASP A 337 -11.47 -42.58 46.01
C ASP A 337 -10.33 -41.54 46.14
N LYS A 338 -9.71 -41.53 47.32
CA LYS A 338 -8.59 -40.63 47.62
C LYS A 338 -7.27 -41.06 46.97
N GLU A 339 -7.13 -42.32 46.61
CA GLU A 339 -5.90 -42.85 46.01
C GLU A 339 -5.84 -42.41 44.55
N THR A 340 -6.91 -42.65 43.78
CA THR A 340 -7.03 -42.13 42.42
C THR A 340 -7.00 -40.61 42.40
N ALA A 341 -7.68 -39.91 43.32
CA ALA A 341 -7.62 -38.45 43.38
C ALA A 341 -6.18 -37.92 43.58
N GLN A 342 -5.36 -38.59 44.40
CA GLN A 342 -3.97 -38.19 44.57
C GLN A 342 -3.15 -38.42 43.30
N VAL A 343 -3.26 -39.60 42.66
CA VAL A 343 -2.56 -39.90 41.40
C VAL A 343 -2.90 -38.88 40.29
N GLN A 344 -4.18 -38.50 40.19
CA GLN A 344 -4.63 -37.50 39.21
C GLN A 344 -4.14 -36.08 39.56
N ASN A 345 -4.04 -35.71 40.84
CA ASN A 345 -3.42 -34.44 41.24
C ASN A 345 -1.92 -34.41 40.95
N ASP A 346 -1.20 -35.51 41.13
CA ASP A 346 0.23 -35.59 40.82
C ASP A 346 0.45 -35.48 39.30
N ALA A 347 -0.41 -36.12 38.48
CA ALA A 347 -0.43 -35.96 37.02
C ALA A 347 -0.79 -34.53 36.57
N TYR A 348 -1.77 -33.89 37.23
CA TYR A 348 -2.09 -32.47 37.02
C TYR A 348 -0.85 -31.59 37.22
N ASN A 349 -0.15 -31.75 38.36
CA ASN A 349 1.01 -30.94 38.71
C ASN A 349 2.16 -31.13 37.70
N GLN A 350 2.36 -32.35 37.20
CA GLN A 350 3.34 -32.62 36.15
C GLN A 350 2.96 -31.92 34.84
N ALA A 351 1.72 -32.08 34.37
CA ALA A 351 1.27 -31.45 33.12
C ALA A 351 1.27 -29.91 33.20
N ASP A 352 0.92 -29.34 34.35
CA ASP A 352 0.99 -27.90 34.60
C ASP A 352 2.45 -27.38 34.57
N GLN A 353 3.39 -28.12 35.16
CA GLN A 353 4.82 -27.80 35.10
C GLN A 353 5.38 -27.89 33.67
N GLU A 354 5.02 -28.93 32.90
CA GLU A 354 5.36 -29.05 31.48
C GLU A 354 4.75 -27.90 30.64
N ALA A 355 3.54 -27.42 30.98
CA ALA A 355 2.94 -26.25 30.34
C ALA A 355 3.70 -24.95 30.68
N VAL A 356 4.22 -24.80 31.91
CA VAL A 356 5.07 -23.66 32.29
C VAL A 356 6.37 -23.67 31.49
N GLU A 357 7.01 -24.83 31.31
CA GLU A 357 8.24 -24.98 30.51
C GLU A 357 8.00 -24.65 29.02
N LEU A 358 6.87 -25.09 28.45
CA LEU A 358 6.47 -24.70 27.09
C LEU A 358 6.19 -23.19 26.97
N ALA A 359 5.64 -22.56 28.02
CA ALA A 359 5.35 -21.13 28.02
C ALA A 359 6.62 -20.25 27.96
N GLU A 360 7.79 -20.75 28.39
CA GLU A 360 9.07 -20.03 28.26
C GLU A 360 9.48 -19.81 26.80
N GLY A 361 8.99 -20.65 25.87
CA GLY A 361 9.22 -20.51 24.43
C GLY A 361 8.27 -19.56 23.72
N LEU A 362 7.19 -19.09 24.37
CA LEU A 362 6.19 -18.23 23.74
C LEU A 362 6.67 -16.77 23.64
N PRO A 363 6.26 -16.02 22.60
CA PRO A 363 6.56 -14.59 22.52
C PRO A 363 5.84 -13.82 23.63
N ASN A 364 6.55 -12.89 24.27
CA ASN A 364 6.02 -12.03 25.36
C ASN A 364 4.73 -11.27 25.00
N ASN A 365 4.49 -11.03 23.70
CA ASN A 365 3.25 -10.45 23.19
C ASN A 365 2.88 -11.15 21.87
N PRO A 366 1.98 -12.16 21.90
CA PRO A 366 1.56 -12.92 20.73
C PRO A 366 0.98 -12.05 19.59
N VAL A 367 0.24 -11.00 19.94
CA VAL A 367 -0.38 -10.08 18.96
C VAL A 367 0.69 -9.22 18.27
N ALA A 368 1.78 -8.88 18.96
CA ALA A 368 2.90 -8.17 18.37
C ALA A 368 3.76 -9.06 17.47
N SER A 369 3.99 -10.33 17.84
CA SER A 369 4.84 -11.23 17.04
C SER A 369 4.34 -11.47 15.62
N VAL A 370 3.03 -11.35 15.36
CA VAL A 370 2.49 -11.40 13.98
C VAL A 370 3.02 -10.22 13.14
N LYS A 371 3.16 -9.03 13.73
CA LYS A 371 3.73 -7.86 13.06
C LYS A 371 5.24 -8.02 12.82
N ASP A 372 5.95 -8.62 13.76
CA ASP A 372 7.40 -8.87 13.63
C ASP A 372 7.69 -9.87 12.50
N VAL A 373 6.89 -10.94 12.39
CA VAL A 373 6.97 -11.91 11.27
C VAL A 373 6.60 -11.26 9.94
N PHE A 374 5.56 -10.42 9.88
CA PHE A 374 5.26 -9.63 8.68
C PHE A 374 6.42 -8.71 8.29
N ALA A 375 6.98 -7.94 9.23
CA ALA A 375 8.06 -7.01 8.95
C ALA A 375 9.31 -7.72 8.40
N ALA A 376 9.58 -8.94 8.89
CA ALA A 376 10.64 -9.79 8.34
C ALA A 376 10.31 -10.32 6.93
N SER A 377 9.06 -10.73 6.66
CA SER A 377 8.68 -11.30 5.34
C SER A 377 8.63 -10.26 4.22
N VAL A 378 8.30 -9.01 4.51
CA VAL A 378 8.21 -7.93 3.51
C VAL A 378 9.48 -7.08 3.40
N ALA A 379 10.53 -7.33 4.17
CA ALA A 379 11.72 -6.45 4.21
C ALA A 379 12.34 -6.19 2.83
N ASP A 380 12.54 -7.24 2.02
CA ASP A 380 13.04 -7.10 0.65
C ASP A 380 11.98 -6.48 -0.29
N LYS A 381 10.70 -6.85 -0.14
CA LYS A 381 9.59 -6.27 -0.92
C LYS A 381 9.48 -4.75 -0.71
N MET A 382 9.69 -4.26 0.51
CA MET A 382 9.66 -2.83 0.84
C MET A 382 10.79 -2.07 0.16
N LYS A 383 11.99 -2.65 0.14
CA LYS A 383 13.14 -2.09 -0.59
C LYS A 383 12.90 -2.05 -2.10
N ASP A 384 12.29 -3.10 -2.66
CA ASP A 384 11.89 -3.14 -4.07
C ASP A 384 10.77 -2.11 -4.35
N TYR A 385 9.83 -1.91 -3.42
CA TYR A 385 8.78 -0.90 -3.50
C TYR A 385 9.35 0.52 -3.50
N GLU A 386 10.23 0.86 -2.57
CA GLU A 386 10.94 2.16 -2.53
C GLU A 386 11.71 2.41 -3.83
N THR A 387 12.36 1.38 -4.37
CA THR A 387 13.08 1.44 -5.65
C THR A 387 12.13 1.70 -6.82
N ALA A 388 11.02 0.96 -6.92
CA ALA A 388 10.00 1.13 -7.96
C ALA A 388 9.30 2.50 -7.85
N ARG A 389 9.07 2.98 -6.63
CA ARG A 389 8.49 4.30 -6.33
C ARG A 389 9.41 5.42 -6.80
N SER A 390 10.71 5.32 -6.53
CA SER A 390 11.71 6.27 -7.01
C SER A 390 11.80 6.28 -8.54
N GLN A 391 11.82 5.10 -9.18
CA GLN A 391 11.83 4.98 -10.64
C GLN A 391 10.58 5.61 -11.28
N THR A 392 9.39 5.32 -10.73
CA THR A 392 8.12 5.89 -11.21
C THR A 392 8.05 7.40 -11.00
N GLY A 393 8.48 7.92 -9.85
CA GLY A 393 8.53 9.36 -9.62
C GLY A 393 9.43 10.11 -10.61
N ASN A 394 10.52 9.49 -11.06
CA ASN A 394 11.38 10.07 -12.11
C ASN A 394 10.73 10.02 -13.50
N ALA A 395 10.00 8.94 -13.83
CA ALA A 395 9.32 8.80 -15.11
C ALA A 395 8.11 9.75 -15.23
N ASP A 396 7.30 9.83 -14.16
CA ASP A 396 6.15 10.74 -14.04
C ASP A 396 6.55 12.22 -14.14
N ALA A 397 7.76 12.59 -13.68
CA ALA A 397 8.25 13.96 -13.77
C ALA A 397 8.38 14.43 -15.23
N PHE A 398 8.86 13.56 -16.14
CA PHE A 398 9.00 13.89 -17.56
C PHE A 398 7.63 14.18 -18.21
N ILE A 399 6.63 13.31 -17.95
CA ILE A 399 5.27 13.49 -18.48
C ILE A 399 4.63 14.77 -17.95
N ARG A 400 4.85 15.08 -16.67
CA ARG A 400 4.34 16.30 -16.02
C ARG A 400 4.95 17.58 -16.61
N ASP A 401 6.25 17.58 -16.86
CA ASP A 401 6.94 18.73 -17.47
C ASP A 401 6.46 18.94 -18.92
N TYR A 402 6.25 17.87 -19.69
CA TYR A 402 5.68 17.93 -21.03
C TYR A 402 4.28 18.57 -21.05
N LEU A 403 3.37 18.11 -20.17
CA LEU A 403 2.03 18.69 -20.01
C LEU A 403 2.08 20.16 -19.54
N GLY A 404 3.03 20.48 -18.66
CA GLY A 404 3.28 21.86 -18.18
C GLY A 404 3.90 22.80 -19.21
N GLU A 405 4.42 22.27 -20.33
CA GLU A 405 4.81 23.06 -21.51
C GLU A 405 3.68 23.19 -22.53
N GLN A 406 2.83 22.16 -22.71
CA GLN A 406 1.62 22.22 -23.54
C GLN A 406 0.60 23.27 -23.05
N GLY A 407 0.54 23.53 -21.75
CA GLY A 407 -0.39 24.49 -21.12
C GLY A 407 0.04 25.97 -21.08
N LYS A 408 1.10 26.38 -21.78
CA LYS A 408 1.66 27.75 -21.78
C LYS A 408 1.53 28.45 -23.14
#